data_AF-A0A6B7Q2Z0-F1
#
_entry.id   AF-A0A6B7Q2Z0-F1
#
_cell.length_a   1.000
_cell.length_b   1.000
_cell.length_c   1.000
_cell.angle_alpha   90.00
_cell.angle_beta   90.00
_cell.angle_gamma   90.00
#
_symmetry.space_group_name_H-M   'P 1'
#
loop_
_entity.id
_entity.type
_entity.pdbx_description
1 polymer ?
#
loop_
_entity_poly.entity_id
_entity_poly.type
_entity_poly.pdbx_seq_one_letter_code
_entity_poly.pdbx_strand_id
1 'polypeptide(L)'
;MFDLHEGSSGTEAAANLSSRNLFFESADSGLSNVAWAQLMDQFRDEQGWADTRLSKEIGISISMIRQCRVHMRPLPPPARIRTLGAMGVEVTLSTLLAALPEPIREAVEAANQQSQVVRETLVYGFFDRLDAGGSPDLVSAFFDGLAAISGLSDSEQASRIGLSLEDFILIRTGRKPIPFRVKMAISGAYTAKELGPLILSLLPAA
;
A
#
# COMPACT_ATOMS: atom_id res chain seq x y z
N MET A 1 30.18 -11.17 -56.67
CA MET A 1 30.99 -10.33 -55.78
C MET A 1 30.05 -9.92 -54.65
N PHE A 2 30.41 -10.26 -53.41
CA PHE A 2 29.56 -10.21 -52.22
C PHE A 2 29.04 -8.81 -51.86
N ASP A 3 27.89 -8.79 -51.17
CA ASP A 3 27.26 -7.69 -50.42
C ASP A 3 28.22 -6.84 -49.57
N LEU A 4 27.83 -5.60 -49.27
CA LEU A 4 27.63 -5.11 -47.89
C LEU A 4 27.18 -3.64 -47.87
N HIS A 5 25.93 -3.46 -47.45
CA HIS A 5 25.46 -2.32 -46.66
C HIS A 5 26.24 -2.31 -45.33
N GLU A 6 26.84 -1.18 -44.92
CA GLU A 6 26.96 -0.75 -43.51
C GLU A 6 27.88 0.48 -43.34
N GLY A 7 27.56 1.31 -42.35
CA GLY A 7 28.36 2.47 -41.93
C GLY A 7 27.48 3.68 -41.59
N SER A 8 26.51 3.57 -40.69
CA SER A 8 26.74 3.84 -39.26
C SER A 8 27.52 5.14 -39.02
N SER A 9 26.81 6.25 -38.87
CA SER A 9 27.25 7.34 -37.98
C SER A 9 26.25 7.42 -36.83
N GLY A 10 26.60 6.74 -35.74
CA GLY A 10 25.90 6.79 -34.47
C GLY A 10 25.67 8.23 -34.05
N THR A 11 24.41 8.61 -33.99
CA THR A 11 23.98 9.70 -33.12
C THR A 11 23.73 9.04 -31.78
N GLU A 12 24.44 9.50 -30.75
CA GLU A 12 24.27 9.09 -29.37
C GLU A 12 22.78 8.94 -29.05
N ALA A 13 22.34 7.68 -28.90
CA ALA A 13 21.09 7.40 -28.22
C ALA A 13 21.32 7.80 -26.77
N ALA A 14 21.07 9.08 -26.48
CA ALA A 14 20.74 9.51 -25.13
C ALA A 14 19.77 8.46 -24.61
N ALA A 15 20.18 7.71 -23.59
CA ALA A 15 19.41 6.63 -23.03
C ALA A 15 18.07 7.22 -22.59
N ASN A 16 17.06 7.12 -23.46
CA ASN A 16 15.71 7.58 -23.18
C ASN A 16 15.22 6.64 -22.07
N LEU A 17 15.41 7.07 -20.82
CA LEU A 17 14.83 6.43 -19.67
C LEU A 17 13.32 6.37 -19.94
N SER A 18 12.79 5.15 -19.99
CA SER A 18 11.34 4.97 -20.11
C SER A 18 10.64 5.76 -19.01
N SER A 19 9.49 6.34 -19.30
CA SER A 19 8.60 7.01 -18.35
C SER A 19 8.43 6.20 -17.06
N ARG A 20 8.36 4.87 -17.18
CA ARG A 20 8.33 3.95 -16.04
C ARG A 20 9.57 4.06 -15.14
N ASN A 21 10.78 4.12 -15.71
CA ASN A 21 12.02 4.24 -14.95
C ASN A 21 12.15 5.62 -14.29
N LEU A 22 11.78 6.69 -15.01
CA LEU A 22 11.73 8.04 -14.47
C LEU A 22 10.79 8.15 -13.25
N PHE A 23 9.65 7.45 -13.31
CA PHE A 23 8.77 7.35 -12.15
C PHE A 23 9.46 6.69 -10.96
N PHE A 24 10.09 5.52 -11.13
CA PHE A 24 10.71 4.79 -10.03
C PHE A 24 11.92 5.52 -9.41
N GLU A 25 12.70 6.26 -10.19
CA GLU A 25 13.79 7.10 -9.66
C GLU A 25 13.30 8.23 -8.75
N SER A 26 12.05 8.66 -8.92
CA SER A 26 11.47 9.81 -8.22
C SER A 26 10.32 9.44 -7.27
N ALA A 27 9.93 8.18 -7.20
CA ALA A 27 8.74 7.75 -6.47
C ALA A 27 8.89 7.89 -4.94
N ASP A 28 10.09 7.63 -4.42
CA ASP A 28 10.37 7.61 -2.98
C ASP A 28 10.31 8.99 -2.33
N SER A 29 10.71 10.04 -3.06
CA SER A 29 10.61 11.44 -2.61
C SER A 29 9.28 12.11 -3.01
N GLY A 30 8.47 11.43 -3.82
CA GLY A 30 7.28 11.98 -4.43
C GLY A 30 7.60 12.90 -5.61
N LEU A 31 6.70 12.92 -6.60
CA LEU A 31 6.88 13.75 -7.80
C LEU A 31 6.27 15.14 -7.61
N SER A 32 7.04 16.17 -7.97
CA SER A 32 6.55 17.54 -8.06
C SER A 32 5.47 17.69 -9.14
N ASN A 33 4.69 18.78 -9.11
CA ASN A 33 3.67 19.05 -10.13
C ASN A 33 4.28 19.16 -11.55
N VAL A 34 5.50 19.68 -11.64
CA VAL A 34 6.26 19.80 -12.90
C VAL A 34 6.70 18.42 -13.37
N ALA A 35 7.25 17.59 -12.47
CA ALA A 35 7.68 16.23 -12.77
C ALA A 35 6.50 15.36 -13.26
N TRP A 36 5.30 15.53 -12.68
CA TRP A 36 4.09 14.85 -13.17
C TRP A 36 3.70 15.25 -14.59
N ALA A 37 3.84 16.52 -14.96
CA ALA A 37 3.55 16.98 -16.32
C ALA A 37 4.58 16.42 -17.33
N GLN A 38 5.86 16.42 -16.95
CA GLN A 38 6.95 15.84 -17.75
C GLN A 38 6.76 14.33 -17.94
N LEU A 39 6.44 13.59 -16.88
CA LEU A 39 6.18 12.16 -16.93
C LEU A 39 4.99 11.81 -17.85
N MET A 40 3.90 12.59 -17.75
CA MET A 40 2.73 12.44 -18.62
C MET A 40 3.10 12.63 -20.11
N ASP A 41 3.91 13.65 -20.42
CA ASP A 41 4.32 13.94 -21.80
C ASP A 41 5.32 12.92 -22.33
N GLN A 42 6.29 12.51 -21.51
CA GLN A 42 7.22 11.43 -21.84
C GLN A 42 6.47 10.13 -22.16
N PHE A 43 5.50 9.76 -21.32
CA PHE A 43 4.66 8.58 -21.57
C PHE A 43 3.85 8.72 -22.87
N ARG A 44 3.24 9.88 -23.12
CA ARG A 44 2.53 10.15 -24.37
C ARG A 44 3.43 9.95 -25.58
N ASP A 45 4.66 10.47 -25.53
CA ASP A 45 5.61 10.42 -26.63
C ASP A 45 6.11 9.00 -26.88
N GLU A 46 6.39 8.23 -25.82
CA GLU A 46 6.73 6.80 -25.91
C GLU A 46 5.64 5.97 -26.58
N GLN A 47 4.37 6.29 -26.34
CA GLN A 47 3.24 5.61 -26.95
C GLN A 47 2.88 6.14 -28.34
N GLY A 48 3.54 7.22 -28.81
CA GLY A 48 3.20 7.89 -30.07
C GLY A 48 1.78 8.48 -30.08
N TRP A 49 1.26 8.87 -28.92
CA TRP A 49 -0.14 9.27 -28.77
C TRP A 49 -0.37 10.75 -29.07
N ALA A 50 -1.48 11.04 -29.74
CA ALA A 50 -2.04 12.39 -29.78
C ALA A 50 -2.71 12.75 -28.44
N ASP A 51 -2.85 14.05 -28.15
CA ASP A 51 -3.54 14.56 -26.95
C ASP A 51 -4.98 14.04 -26.81
N THR A 52 -5.65 13.71 -27.92
CA THR A 52 -6.99 13.10 -27.89
C THR A 52 -7.00 11.70 -27.29
N ARG A 53 -5.96 10.90 -27.56
CA ARG A 53 -5.80 9.56 -26.98
C ARG A 53 -5.40 9.65 -25.52
N LEU A 54 -4.42 10.50 -25.20
CA LEU A 54 -4.00 10.77 -23.83
C LEU A 54 -5.20 11.22 -22.97
N SER A 55 -5.98 12.19 -23.45
CA SER A 55 -7.17 12.71 -22.77
C SER A 55 -8.16 11.60 -22.37
N LYS A 56 -8.39 10.62 -23.25
CA LYS A 56 -9.25 9.47 -22.97
C LYS A 56 -8.64 8.54 -21.93
N GLU A 57 -7.34 8.27 -22.04
CA GLU A 57 -6.63 7.33 -21.18
C GLU A 57 -6.56 7.83 -19.72
N ILE A 58 -6.13 9.08 -19.52
CA ILE A 58 -5.95 9.66 -18.18
C ILE A 58 -7.20 10.38 -17.67
N GLY A 59 -8.24 10.49 -18.52
CA GLY A 59 -9.58 10.96 -18.16
C GLY A 59 -9.63 12.43 -17.73
N ILE A 60 -8.91 13.30 -18.45
CA ILE A 60 -8.98 14.77 -18.31
C ILE A 60 -9.07 15.42 -19.69
N SER A 61 -9.63 16.63 -19.79
CA SER A 61 -9.80 17.31 -21.08
C SER A 61 -8.47 17.76 -21.69
N ILE A 62 -8.43 17.93 -23.02
CA ILE A 62 -7.26 18.46 -23.74
C ILE A 62 -6.85 19.85 -23.21
N SER A 63 -7.82 20.70 -22.87
CA SER A 63 -7.55 22.00 -22.24
C SER A 63 -6.83 21.84 -20.89
N MET A 64 -7.25 20.86 -20.08
CA MET A 64 -6.62 20.57 -18.79
C MET A 64 -5.19 20.05 -18.98
N ILE A 65 -4.96 19.16 -19.96
CA ILE A 65 -3.62 18.69 -20.33
C ILE A 65 -2.71 19.87 -20.65
N ARG A 66 -3.16 20.81 -21.50
CA ARG A 66 -2.39 22.02 -21.84
C ARG A 66 -2.07 22.87 -20.60
N GLN A 67 -3.05 23.08 -19.72
CA GLN A 67 -2.85 23.82 -18.47
C GLN A 67 -1.83 23.15 -17.53
N CYS A 68 -1.78 21.81 -17.52
CA CYS A 68 -0.79 21.05 -16.75
C CYS A 68 0.62 21.25 -17.31
N ARG A 69 0.77 21.24 -18.65
CA ARG A 69 2.05 21.45 -19.33
C ARG A 69 2.65 22.82 -19.08
N VAL A 70 1.81 23.86 -19.08
CA VAL A 70 2.24 25.23 -18.78
C VAL A 70 2.27 25.54 -17.28
N HIS A 71 2.13 24.52 -16.44
CA HIS A 71 2.18 24.61 -14.96
C HIS A 71 1.17 25.58 -14.34
N MET A 72 0.09 25.91 -15.06
CA MET A 72 -1.03 26.69 -14.53
C MET A 72 -1.85 25.91 -13.51
N ARG A 73 -1.94 24.58 -13.68
CA ARG A 73 -2.64 23.68 -12.77
C ARG A 73 -1.85 22.39 -12.59
N PRO A 74 -1.87 21.78 -11.40
CA PRO A 74 -1.28 20.46 -11.22
C PRO A 74 -2.11 19.39 -11.94
N LEU A 75 -1.45 18.31 -12.36
CA LEU A 75 -2.15 17.11 -12.81
C LEU A 75 -3.01 16.56 -11.65
N PRO A 76 -4.34 16.38 -11.81
CA PRO A 76 -5.19 15.90 -10.72
C PRO A 76 -4.78 14.50 -10.22
N PRO A 77 -4.93 14.18 -8.91
CA PRO A 77 -4.55 12.88 -8.38
C PRO A 77 -5.16 11.67 -9.11
N PRO A 78 -6.45 11.68 -9.50
CA PRO A 78 -7.01 10.58 -10.30
C PRO A 78 -6.33 10.41 -11.66
N ALA A 79 -5.92 11.51 -12.29
CA ALA A 79 -5.21 11.47 -13.57
C ALA A 79 -3.78 10.90 -13.40
N ARG A 80 -3.08 11.26 -12.31
CA ARG A 80 -1.77 10.68 -11.95
C ARG A 80 -1.85 9.16 -11.80
N ILE A 81 -2.85 8.67 -11.06
CA ILE A 81 -3.06 7.22 -10.86
C ILE A 81 -3.35 6.52 -12.21
N ARG A 82 -4.16 7.13 -13.07
CA ARG A 82 -4.42 6.56 -14.42
C ARG A 82 -3.19 6.58 -15.30
N THR A 83 -2.35 7.62 -15.25
CA THR A 83 -1.06 7.63 -15.95
C THR A 83 -0.17 6.48 -15.46
N LEU A 84 -0.09 6.24 -14.15
CA LEU A 84 0.65 5.09 -13.59
C LEU A 84 0.11 3.75 -14.09
N GLY A 85 -1.21 3.57 -14.04
CA GLY A 85 -1.85 2.36 -14.54
C GLY A 85 -1.61 2.14 -16.04
N ALA A 86 -1.66 3.20 -16.84
CA ALA A 86 -1.40 3.14 -18.28
C ALA A 86 0.06 2.81 -18.62
N MET A 87 1.01 3.17 -17.75
CA MET A 87 2.42 2.75 -17.83
C MET A 87 2.66 1.30 -17.37
N GLY A 88 1.61 0.60 -16.91
CA GLY A 88 1.72 -0.74 -16.34
C GLY A 88 2.41 -0.78 -14.98
N VAL A 89 2.37 0.33 -14.23
CA VAL A 89 2.80 0.37 -12.83
C VAL A 89 1.71 -0.23 -11.95
N GLU A 90 2.07 -1.19 -11.12
CA GLU A 90 1.14 -1.82 -10.17
C GLU A 90 0.69 -0.82 -9.10
N VAL A 91 -0.61 -0.78 -8.82
CA VAL A 91 -1.16 0.13 -7.82
C VAL A 91 -0.93 -0.44 -6.41
N THR A 92 0.19 -0.03 -5.81
CA THR A 92 0.54 -0.30 -4.41
C THR A 92 0.35 0.96 -3.54
N LEU A 93 0.38 0.82 -2.21
CA LEU A 93 0.32 1.97 -1.30
C LEU A 93 1.40 3.02 -1.61
N SER A 94 2.63 2.60 -1.92
CA SER A 94 3.72 3.50 -2.31
C SER A 94 3.36 4.31 -3.56
N THR A 95 2.85 3.66 -4.60
CA THR A 95 2.46 4.36 -5.84
C THR A 95 1.27 5.30 -5.65
N LEU A 96 0.34 4.95 -4.75
CA LEU A 96 -0.77 5.83 -4.37
C LEU A 96 -0.25 7.06 -3.63
N LEU A 97 0.67 6.89 -2.68
CA LEU A 97 1.29 7.99 -1.95
C LEU A 97 2.07 8.93 -2.89
N ALA A 98 2.83 8.39 -3.85
CA ALA A 98 3.55 9.17 -4.85
C ALA A 98 2.62 10.00 -5.76
N ALA A 99 1.37 9.56 -5.95
CA ALA A 99 0.36 10.30 -6.71
C ALA A 99 -0.30 11.44 -5.92
N LEU A 100 -0.19 11.46 -4.58
CA LEU A 100 -0.83 12.48 -3.75
C LEU A 100 0.01 13.78 -3.69
N PRO A 101 -0.64 14.93 -3.49
CA PRO A 101 0.06 16.16 -3.10
C PRO A 101 0.78 15.96 -1.75
N GLU A 102 1.94 16.62 -1.59
CA GLU A 102 2.80 16.48 -0.42
C GLU A 102 2.08 16.63 0.93
N PRO A 103 1.21 17.65 1.17
CA PRO A 103 0.52 17.75 2.46
C PRO A 103 -0.41 16.58 2.78
N ILE A 104 -0.98 15.95 1.75
CA ILE A 104 -1.85 14.79 1.90
C ILE A 104 -1.00 13.54 2.14
N ARG A 105 0.11 13.40 1.41
CA ARG A 105 1.08 12.31 1.60
C ARG A 105 1.62 12.31 3.03
N GLU A 106 2.09 13.46 3.53
CA GLU A 106 2.59 13.62 4.90
C GLU A 106 1.52 13.27 5.95
N ALA A 107 0.28 13.74 5.76
CA ALA A 107 -0.81 13.42 6.67
C ALA A 107 -1.14 11.91 6.70
N VAL A 108 -1.11 11.24 5.54
CA VAL A 108 -1.31 9.79 5.45
C VAL A 108 -0.14 9.03 6.08
N GLU A 109 1.10 9.45 5.82
CA GLU A 109 2.30 8.86 6.43
C GLU A 109 2.29 9.01 7.95
N ALA A 110 1.96 10.18 8.49
CA ALA A 110 1.83 10.41 9.94
C ALA A 110 0.75 9.52 10.58
N ALA A 111 -0.42 9.41 9.94
CA ALA A 111 -1.50 8.53 10.41
C ALA A 111 -1.10 7.04 10.34
N ASN A 112 -0.34 6.66 9.31
CA ASN A 112 0.15 5.30 9.13
C ASN A 112 1.26 4.97 10.15
N GLN A 113 2.20 5.87 10.40
CA GLN A 113 3.26 5.71 11.41
C GLN A 113 2.66 5.49 12.80
N GLN A 114 1.67 6.30 13.19
CA GLN A 114 0.99 6.12 14.48
C GLN A 114 0.31 4.75 14.58
N SER A 115 -0.28 4.28 13.49
CA SER A 115 -0.93 2.96 13.42
C SER A 115 0.08 1.80 13.39
N GLN A 116 1.24 1.98 12.74
CA GLN A 116 2.33 1.02 12.65
C GLN A 116 3.05 0.84 13.98
N VAL A 117 3.37 1.93 14.69
CA VAL A 117 4.01 1.85 16.02
C VAL A 117 3.15 1.07 17.00
N VAL A 118 1.84 1.30 17.03
CA VAL A 118 0.94 0.51 17.88
C VAL A 118 0.93 -0.97 17.44
N ARG A 119 0.93 -1.26 16.15
CA ARG A 119 0.94 -2.63 15.64
C ARG A 119 2.25 -3.36 15.99
N GLU A 120 3.39 -2.74 15.73
CA GLU A 120 4.71 -3.34 15.92
C GLU A 120 5.10 -3.44 17.39
N THR A 121 4.86 -2.40 18.18
CA THR A 121 5.28 -2.39 19.60
C THR A 121 4.28 -3.10 20.50
N LEU A 122 2.97 -2.84 20.34
CA LEU A 122 1.96 -3.36 21.26
C LEU A 122 1.41 -4.72 20.81
N VAL A 123 1.00 -4.83 19.54
CA VAL A 123 0.33 -6.06 19.06
C VAL A 123 1.34 -7.21 18.91
N TYR A 124 2.47 -6.99 18.23
CA TYR A 124 3.49 -8.04 18.11
C TYR A 124 4.17 -8.33 19.45
N GLY A 125 4.49 -7.31 20.25
CA GLY A 125 5.01 -7.52 21.61
C GLY A 125 4.05 -8.32 22.51
N PHE A 126 2.74 -8.13 22.37
CA PHE A 126 1.76 -8.96 23.05
C PHE A 126 1.75 -10.40 22.55
N PHE A 127 1.81 -10.63 21.23
CA PHE A 127 1.91 -11.99 20.69
C PHE A 127 3.19 -12.71 21.10
N ASP A 128 4.32 -12.02 21.15
CA ASP A 128 5.59 -12.57 21.65
C ASP A 128 5.46 -12.97 23.12
N ARG A 129 4.75 -12.17 23.92
CA ARG A 129 4.45 -12.52 25.31
C ARG A 129 3.54 -13.75 25.43
N LEU A 130 2.56 -13.91 24.53
CA LEU A 130 1.73 -15.12 24.49
C LEU A 130 2.58 -16.35 24.12
N ASP A 131 3.49 -16.22 23.16
CA ASP A 131 4.40 -17.29 22.73
C ASP A 131 5.41 -17.68 23.80
N ALA A 132 5.88 -16.71 24.60
CA ALA A 132 6.84 -16.93 25.69
C ALA A 132 6.26 -17.68 26.90
N GLY A 133 5.05 -18.24 26.79
CA GLY A 133 4.38 -18.99 27.85
C GLY A 133 3.30 -18.19 28.56
N GLY A 134 2.54 -17.36 27.84
CA GLY A 134 1.36 -16.69 28.38
C GLY A 134 0.34 -17.68 28.96
N SER A 135 -0.38 -17.27 30.01
CA SER A 135 -1.41 -18.13 30.63
C SER A 135 -2.52 -18.48 29.61
N PRO A 136 -3.03 -19.73 29.60
CA PRO A 136 -4.24 -20.07 28.84
C PRO A 136 -5.41 -19.12 29.08
N ASP A 137 -5.55 -18.60 30.30
CA ASP A 137 -6.61 -17.64 30.66
C ASP A 137 -6.44 -16.31 29.91
N LEU A 138 -5.19 -15.87 29.69
CA LEU A 138 -4.88 -14.66 28.95
C LEU A 138 -5.22 -14.82 27.47
N VAL A 139 -4.94 -16.00 26.89
CA VAL A 139 -5.31 -16.34 25.52
C VAL A 139 -6.83 -16.37 25.38
N SER A 140 -7.53 -17.03 26.30
CA SER A 140 -8.99 -17.06 26.28
C SER A 140 -9.58 -15.65 26.38
N ALA A 141 -9.16 -14.86 27.37
CA ALA A 141 -9.64 -13.49 27.57
C ALA A 141 -9.36 -12.58 26.35
N PHE A 142 -8.25 -12.79 25.65
CA PHE A 142 -7.98 -12.09 24.40
C PHE A 142 -8.99 -12.43 23.30
N PHE A 143 -9.27 -13.71 23.06
CA PHE A 143 -10.27 -14.12 22.06
C PHE A 143 -11.69 -13.71 22.45
N ASP A 144 -12.02 -13.73 23.74
CA ASP A 144 -13.29 -13.23 24.29
C ASP A 144 -13.46 -11.74 24.01
N GLY A 145 -12.39 -10.96 24.21
CA GLY A 145 -12.39 -9.54 23.87
C GLY A 145 -12.53 -9.27 22.38
N LEU A 146 -11.88 -10.07 21.53
CA LEU A 146 -12.08 -9.98 20.08
C LEU A 146 -13.54 -10.30 19.67
N ALA A 147 -14.17 -11.28 20.33
CA ALA A 147 -15.59 -11.58 20.13
C ALA A 147 -16.49 -10.42 20.60
N ALA A 148 -16.17 -9.81 21.74
CA ALA A 148 -16.90 -8.65 22.26
C ALA A 148 -16.81 -7.42 21.34
N ILE A 149 -15.65 -7.19 20.70
CA ILE A 149 -15.46 -6.10 19.73
C ILE A 149 -16.26 -6.36 18.46
N SER A 150 -16.22 -7.58 17.94
CA SER A 150 -16.77 -7.92 16.63
C SER A 150 -18.24 -8.36 16.65
N GLY A 151 -18.76 -8.77 17.81
CA GLY A 151 -20.08 -9.36 17.96
C GLY A 151 -20.24 -10.72 17.28
N LEU A 152 -19.13 -11.36 16.89
CA LEU A 152 -19.13 -12.62 16.16
C LEU A 152 -19.20 -13.83 17.08
N SER A 153 -19.85 -14.89 16.60
CA SER A 153 -19.76 -16.21 17.21
C SER A 153 -18.37 -16.84 16.97
N ASP A 154 -18.02 -17.85 17.78
CA ASP A 154 -16.76 -18.60 17.64
C ASP A 154 -16.54 -19.14 16.21
N SER A 155 -17.60 -19.60 15.54
CA SER A 155 -17.51 -20.12 14.17
C SER A 155 -17.20 -19.03 13.16
N GLU A 156 -17.84 -17.86 13.29
CA GLU A 156 -17.59 -16.72 12.41
C GLU A 156 -16.20 -16.13 12.65
N GLN A 157 -15.77 -16.09 13.91
CA GLN A 157 -14.46 -15.61 14.29
C GLN A 157 -13.35 -16.55 13.79
N ALA A 158 -13.53 -17.86 13.92
CA ALA A 158 -12.63 -18.86 13.35
C ALA A 158 -12.50 -18.69 11.84
N SER A 159 -13.62 -18.54 11.13
CA SER A 159 -13.63 -18.30 9.68
C SER A 159 -12.92 -17.01 9.30
N ARG A 160 -13.12 -15.92 10.07
CA ARG A 160 -12.51 -14.61 9.81
C ARG A 160 -10.98 -14.65 9.87
N ILE A 161 -10.41 -15.51 10.71
CA ILE A 161 -8.97 -15.64 10.89
C ILE A 161 -8.38 -16.89 10.21
N GLY A 162 -9.17 -17.56 9.36
CA GLY A 162 -8.71 -18.68 8.53
C GLY A 162 -8.45 -19.97 9.30
N LEU A 163 -9.26 -20.26 10.32
CA LEU A 163 -9.20 -21.48 11.12
C LEU A 163 -10.47 -22.32 11.02
N SER A 164 -10.31 -23.62 11.28
CA SER A 164 -11.45 -24.48 11.63
C SER A 164 -11.96 -24.12 13.03
N LEU A 165 -13.24 -24.39 13.32
CA LEU A 165 -13.80 -24.18 14.66
C LEU A 165 -13.05 -25.00 15.72
N GLU A 166 -12.65 -26.23 15.40
CA GLU A 166 -11.90 -27.10 16.30
C GLU A 166 -10.53 -26.49 16.66
N ASP A 167 -9.76 -26.05 15.65
CA ASP A 167 -8.46 -25.42 15.90
C ASP A 167 -8.62 -24.10 16.67
N PHE A 168 -9.66 -23.33 16.37
CA PHE A 168 -9.97 -22.10 17.10
C PHE A 168 -10.18 -22.37 18.60
N ILE A 169 -11.00 -23.38 18.95
CA ILE A 169 -11.25 -23.74 20.35
C ILE A 169 -9.95 -24.21 21.04
N LEU A 170 -9.14 -25.03 20.37
CA LEU A 170 -7.86 -25.50 20.92
C LEU A 170 -6.88 -24.36 21.18
N ILE A 171 -6.84 -23.35 20.30
CA ILE A 171 -6.01 -22.16 20.48
C ILE A 171 -6.56 -21.29 21.61
N ARG A 172 -7.85 -20.97 21.59
CA ARG A 172 -8.52 -20.13 22.61
C ARG A 172 -8.34 -20.70 24.02
N THR A 173 -8.40 -22.01 24.17
CA THR A 173 -8.21 -22.71 25.45
C THR A 173 -6.73 -22.91 25.83
N GLY A 174 -5.79 -22.34 25.09
CA GLY A 174 -4.35 -22.44 25.35
C GLY A 174 -3.75 -23.83 25.13
N ARG A 175 -4.47 -24.75 24.49
CA ARG A 175 -3.98 -26.11 24.18
C ARG A 175 -3.10 -26.15 22.94
N LYS A 176 -3.20 -25.15 22.07
CA LYS A 176 -2.33 -24.93 20.92
C LYS A 176 -1.81 -23.49 20.92
N PRO A 177 -0.54 -23.26 20.51
CA PRO A 177 -0.03 -21.91 20.31
C PRO A 177 -0.76 -21.23 19.15
N ILE A 178 -0.81 -19.89 19.16
CA ILE A 178 -1.40 -19.11 18.07
C ILE A 178 -0.45 -19.13 16.86
N PRO A 179 -0.83 -19.71 15.71
CA PRO A 179 0.04 -19.74 14.54
C PRO A 179 0.32 -18.32 13.99
N PHE A 180 1.50 -18.11 13.43
CA PHE A 180 1.89 -16.80 12.85
C PHE A 180 0.85 -16.26 11.85
N ARG A 181 0.34 -17.11 10.95
CA ARG A 181 -0.70 -16.72 9.97
C ARG A 181 -1.97 -16.17 10.63
N VAL A 182 -2.33 -16.69 11.80
CA VAL A 182 -3.52 -16.27 12.55
C VAL A 182 -3.26 -14.93 13.22
N LYS A 183 -2.06 -14.70 13.77
CA LYS A 183 -1.65 -13.38 14.30
C LYS A 183 -1.72 -12.31 13.24
N MET A 184 -1.20 -12.60 12.04
CA MET A 184 -1.29 -11.69 10.89
C MET A 184 -2.73 -11.46 10.45
N ALA A 185 -3.57 -12.50 10.45
CA ALA A 185 -4.98 -12.36 10.15
C ALA A 185 -5.70 -11.48 11.19
N ILE A 186 -5.42 -11.64 12.48
CA ILE A 186 -5.96 -10.79 13.56
C ILE A 186 -5.49 -9.33 13.37
N SER A 187 -4.19 -9.10 13.16
CA SER A 187 -3.64 -7.76 12.92
C SER A 187 -4.16 -7.08 11.65
N GLY A 188 -4.63 -7.86 10.67
CA GLY A 188 -5.28 -7.36 9.46
C GLY A 188 -6.79 -7.15 9.62
N ALA A 189 -7.43 -7.97 10.46
CA ALA A 189 -8.89 -7.98 10.64
C ALA A 189 -9.39 -6.97 11.69
N TYR A 190 -8.51 -6.50 12.57
CA TYR A 190 -8.80 -5.54 13.63
C TYR A 190 -7.82 -4.37 13.58
N THR A 191 -8.33 -3.18 13.83
CA THR A 191 -7.54 -1.94 13.84
C THR A 191 -6.73 -1.79 15.13
N ALA A 192 -5.69 -0.97 15.08
CA ALA A 192 -4.92 -0.61 16.27
C ALA A 192 -5.77 0.05 17.38
N LYS A 193 -6.86 0.75 17.00
CA LYS A 193 -7.80 1.36 17.95
C LYS A 193 -8.67 0.34 18.68
N GLU A 194 -8.91 -0.83 18.08
CA GLU A 194 -9.66 -1.93 18.69
C GLU A 194 -8.73 -2.83 19.51
N LEU A 195 -7.58 -3.21 18.94
CA LEU A 195 -6.63 -4.09 19.61
C LEU A 195 -5.91 -3.42 20.79
N GLY A 196 -5.60 -2.13 20.69
CA GLY A 196 -4.83 -1.42 21.71
C GLY A 196 -5.48 -1.45 23.10
N PRO A 197 -6.71 -0.95 23.26
CA PRO A 197 -7.43 -1.01 24.53
C PRO A 197 -7.62 -2.44 25.05
N LEU A 198 -7.93 -3.39 24.16
CA LEU A 198 -8.06 -4.80 24.53
C LEU A 198 -6.76 -5.33 25.14
N ILE A 199 -5.64 -5.20 24.43
CA ILE A 199 -4.34 -5.68 24.91
C ILE A 199 -3.97 -5.00 26.24
N LEU A 200 -4.13 -3.68 26.34
CA LEU A 200 -3.81 -2.94 27.57
C LEU A 200 -4.68 -3.36 28.75
N SER A 201 -5.94 -3.77 28.52
CA SER A 201 -6.82 -4.29 29.58
C SER A 201 -6.40 -5.68 30.09
N LEU A 202 -5.62 -6.41 29.29
CA LEU A 202 -5.19 -7.77 29.58
C LEU A 202 -3.75 -7.83 30.15
N LEU A 203 -2.99 -6.76 29.98
CA LEU A 203 -1.68 -6.62 30.61
C LEU A 203 -1.88 -6.24 32.08
N PRO A 204 -1.11 -6.82 33.01
CA PRO A 204 -1.13 -6.38 34.40
C PRO A 204 -0.79 -4.88 34.44
N ALA A 205 -1.56 -4.11 35.21
CA ALA A 205 -1.23 -2.72 35.49
C ALA A 205 0.19 -2.68 36.06
N ALA A 206 1.04 -1.84 35.46
CA ALA A 206 2.41 -1.61 35.93
C ALA A 206 2.42 -1.01 37.34
#